data_AF-A0A7J6RNB0-F1
#
_entry.id   AF-A0A7J6RNB0-F1
#
_cell.length_a   1.000
_cell.length_b   1.000
_cell.length_c   1.000
_cell.angle_alpha   90.00
_cell.angle_beta   90.00
_cell.angle_gamma   90.00
#
_symmetry.space_group_name_H-M   'P 1'
#
loop_
_entity.id
_entity.type
_entity.pdbx_description
1 polymer ?
#
loop_
_entity_poly.entity_id
_entity_poly.type
_entity_poly.pdbx_seq_one_letter_code
_entity_poly.pdbx_strand_id
1 'polypeptide(L)' 'VMLHPSTVIQHKPEWVLYHELVLTAKNYIRTVMTIKGEWLLELAPGYYNIDELPNSETKRQLARIKKGMERRQH' A
#
# COMPACT_ATOMS: atom_id res chain seq x y z
N VAL A 1 10.43 -3.20 6.01
CA VAL A 1 11.15 -2.00 5.50
C VAL A 1 10.77 -0.79 6.33
N MET A 2 11.62 0.24 6.40
CA MET A 2 11.34 1.49 7.11
C MET A 2 11.33 2.68 6.15
N LEU A 3 10.64 3.77 6.50
CA LEU A 3 10.80 5.03 5.79
C LEU A 3 12.24 5.53 5.99
N HIS A 4 12.88 5.96 4.90
CA HIS A 4 14.21 6.54 4.99
C HIS A 4 14.19 7.83 5.83
N PRO A 5 15.21 8.10 6.68
CA PRO A 5 15.23 9.27 7.56
C PRO A 5 15.11 10.63 6.85
N SER A 6 15.43 10.69 5.55
CA SER A 6 15.26 11.91 4.75
C SER A 6 13.82 12.20 4.32
N THR A 7 12.84 11.36 4.70
CA THR A 7 11.44 11.61 4.36
C THR A 7 10.91 12.83 5.12
N VAL A 8 10.03 13.60 4.48
CA VAL A 8 9.29 14.70 5.13
C VAL A 8 8.00 14.21 5.81
N ILE A 9 7.65 12.94 5.63
CA ILE A 9 6.45 12.34 6.22
C ILE A 9 6.68 12.13 7.72
N GLN A 10 5.96 12.91 8.54
CA GLN A 10 6.09 12.88 10.01
C GLN A 10 5.20 11.85 10.70
N HIS A 11 4.21 11.29 10.00
CA HIS A 11 3.31 10.27 10.52
C HIS A 11 3.64 8.90 9.92
N LYS A 12 2.98 7.84 10.42
CA LYS A 12 3.08 6.50 9.86
C LYS A 12 1.86 6.21 8.99
N PRO A 13 1.89 6.52 7.69
CA PRO A 13 0.81 6.19 6.78
C PRO A 13 0.63 4.66 6.68
N GLU A 14 -0.61 4.23 6.49
CA GLU A 14 -0.95 2.81 6.31
C GLU A 14 -0.48 2.30 4.95
N TRP A 15 -0.65 3.13 3.91
CA TRP A 15 -0.30 2.81 2.53
C TRP A 15 0.63 3.88 1.97
N VAL A 16 1.70 3.42 1.33
CA VAL A 16 2.67 4.27 0.66
C VAL A 16 3.11 3.67 -0.66
N LEU A 17 3.38 4.56 -1.61
CA LEU A 17 4.13 4.26 -2.82
C LEU A 17 5.58 4.71 -2.62
N TYR A 18 6.55 3.92 -3.07
CA TYR A 18 7.97 4.25 -3.02
C TYR A 18 8.61 4.12 -4.41
N HIS A 19 9.65 4.91 -4.66
CA HIS A 19 10.40 4.84 -5.91
C HIS A 19 11.68 3.99 -5.79
N GLU A 20 12.36 4.07 -4.64
CA GLU A 20 13.68 3.44 -4.45
C GLU A 20 13.68 2.56 -3.19
N LEU A 21 14.24 1.36 -3.31
CA LEU A 21 14.58 0.48 -2.19
C LEU A 21 16.09 0.56 -1.92
N VAL A 22 16.45 1.03 -0.72
CA VAL A 22 17.84 1.16 -0.27
C VAL A 22 18.19 0.00 0.65
N LEU A 23 19.11 -0.86 0.22
CA LEU A 23 19.57 -2.04 0.94
C LEU A 23 20.85 -1.73 1.71
N THR A 24 20.80 -1.79 3.03
CA THR A 24 21.96 -1.61 3.94
C THR A 24 21.85 -2.59 5.11
N ALA A 25 22.44 -2.30 6.28
CA ALA A 25 22.15 -3.04 7.51
C ALA A 25 20.66 -3.04 7.89
N LYS A 26 19.91 -2.01 7.49
CA LYS A 26 18.44 -1.98 7.54
C LYS A 26 17.89 -1.57 6.18
N ASN A 27 16.76 -2.17 5.76
CA ASN A 27 16.16 -1.85 4.46
C ASN A 27 15.23 -0.63 4.58
N TYR A 28 15.49 0.37 3.74
CA TYR A 28 14.74 1.63 3.71
C TYR A 28 14.06 1.86 2.36
N ILE A 29 12.94 2.57 2.36
CA ILE A 29 12.30 3.09 1.15
C ILE A 29 12.46 4.61 1.05
N ARG A 30 12.82 5.10 -0.13
CA ARG A 30 13.05 6.53 -0.42
C ARG A 30 12.09 7.06 -1.49
N THR A 31 11.91 8.38 -1.48
CA THR A 31 10.99 9.11 -2.35
C THR A 31 9.59 8.49 -2.25
N VAL A 32 8.96 8.74 -1.09
CA VAL A 32 7.74 8.07 -0.66
C VAL A 32 6.55 9.03 -0.75
N MET A 33 5.42 8.53 -1.22
CA MET A 33 4.15 9.25 -1.29
C MET A 33 3.06 8.49 -0.54
N THR A 34 2.23 9.18 0.24
CA THR A 34 1.06 8.59 0.87
C THR A 34 -0.03 8.34 -0.17
N ILE A 35 -0.64 7.17 -0.12
CA ILE A 35 -1.74 6.81 -1.03
C ILE A 35 -2.92 6.25 -0.25
N LYS A 36 -4.07 6.13 -0.90
CA LYS A 36 -5.19 5.35 -0.37
C LYS A 36 -5.15 3.94 -0.95
N GLY A 37 -5.49 2.94 -0.13
CA GLY A 37 -5.53 1.54 -0.59
C GLY A 37 -6.57 1.30 -1.69
N GLU A 38 -7.66 2.08 -1.74
CA GLU A 38 -8.69 1.99 -2.78
C GLU A 38 -8.13 2.23 -4.19
N TRP A 39 -7.14 3.12 -4.33
CA TRP A 39 -6.51 3.42 -5.62
C TRP A 39 -5.79 2.22 -6.24
N LEU A 40 -5.27 1.31 -5.42
CA LEU A 40 -4.61 0.10 -5.92
C LEU A 40 -5.60 -0.82 -6.64
N LEU A 41 -6.83 -0.91 -6.10
CA LEU A 41 -7.91 -1.72 -6.68
C LEU A 41 -8.49 -1.07 -7.94
N GLU A 42 -8.53 0.27 -8.00
CA GLU A 42 -9.06 1.03 -9.14
C GLU A 42 -8.07 1.10 -10.31
N LEU A 43 -6.80 1.41 -10.03
CA LEU A 43 -5.79 1.69 -11.06
C LEU A 43 -5.09 0.42 -11.56
N ALA A 44 -4.99 -0.62 -10.74
CA ALA A 44 -4.29 -1.85 -11.09
C ALA A 44 -5.03 -3.12 -10.61
N PRO A 45 -6.30 -3.31 -11.01
CA PRO A 45 -7.14 -4.42 -10.54
C PRO A 45 -6.56 -5.81 -10.87
N GLY A 46 -5.85 -5.96 -11.99
CA GLY A 46 -5.24 -7.23 -12.38
C GLY A 46 -4.09 -7.64 -11.46
N TYR A 47 -3.25 -6.68 -11.05
CA TYR A 47 -2.13 -6.97 -10.15
C TYR A 47 -2.59 -7.17 -8.70
N TYR A 48 -3.58 -6.38 -8.26
CA TYR A 48 -4.14 -6.47 -6.92
C TYR A 48 -5.41 -7.33 -6.87
N ASN A 49 -5.48 -8.39 -7.68
CA ASN A 49 -6.58 -9.33 -7.65
C ASN A 49 -6.60 -10.08 -6.30
N ILE A 50 -7.64 -9.82 -5.50
CA ILE A 50 -7.75 -10.31 -4.13
C ILE A 50 -7.73 -11.84 -4.07
N ASP A 51 -8.32 -12.51 -5.07
CA ASP A 51 -8.41 -13.98 -5.08
C ASP A 51 -7.04 -14.63 -5.29
N GLU A 52 -6.20 -14.00 -6.12
CA GLU A 52 -4.85 -14.45 -6.47
C GLU A 52 -3.78 -14.03 -5.45
N LEU A 53 -4.04 -12.99 -4.66
CA LEU A 53 -3.09 -12.55 -3.64
C LEU A 53 -2.82 -13.66 -2.60
N PRO A 54 -1.57 -13.78 -2.12
CA PRO A 54 -1.25 -14.70 -1.04
C PRO A 54 -1.95 -14.29 0.26
N ASN A 55 -2.23 -15.28 1.11
CA ASN A 55 -2.81 -15.07 2.43
C ASN A 55 -1.87 -14.21 3.29
N SER A 56 -2.23 -12.94 3.42
CA SER A 56 -1.40 -11.89 4.00
C SER A 56 -2.27 -10.81 4.64
N GLU A 57 -1.67 -9.99 5.50
CA GLU A 57 -2.36 -8.82 6.04
C GLU A 57 -2.84 -7.87 4.94
N THR A 58 -2.02 -7.66 3.90
CA THR A 58 -2.36 -6.87 2.72
C THR A 58 -3.65 -7.37 2.05
N LYS A 59 -3.78 -8.69 1.83
CA LYS A 59 -5.01 -9.28 1.26
C LYS A 59 -6.23 -8.99 2.13
N ARG A 60 -6.12 -9.14 3.45
CA ARG A 60 -7.22 -8.87 4.40
C ARG A 60 -7.67 -7.41 4.35
N GLN A 61 -6.72 -6.48 4.34
CA GLN A 61 -7.02 -5.04 4.30
C GLN A 61 -7.66 -4.63 2.96
N LEU A 62 -7.12 -5.10 1.83
CA LEU A 62 -7.69 -4.82 0.51
C LEU A 62 -9.09 -5.42 0.35
N ALA A 63 -9.35 -6.62 0.88
CA ALA A 63 -10.70 -7.22 0.88
C ALA A 63 -11.70 -6.38 1.67
N ARG A 64 -11.28 -5.84 2.83
CA ARG A 64 -12.11 -4.93 3.63
C ARG A 64 -12.38 -3.62 2.87
N ILE A 65 -11.38 -3.06 2.21
CA ILE A 65 -11.52 -1.85 1.39
C ILE A 65 -12.51 -2.12 0.24
N LYS A 66 -12.33 -3.20 -0.52
CA LYS A 66 -13.22 -3.58 -1.64
C LYS A 66 -14.68 -3.68 -1.20
N LYS A 67 -14.95 -4.43 -0.12
CA LYS A 67 -16.30 -4.54 0.46
C LYS A 67 -16.88 -3.19 0.89
N GLY A 68 -16.01 -2.29 1.39
CA GLY A 68 -16.39 -0.94 1.75
C GLY A 68 -16.74 -0.06 0.55
N MET A 69 -16.02 -0.22 -0.57
CA MET A 69 -16.29 0.49 -1.82
C MET A 69 -17.61 0.05 -2.45
N GLU A 70 -17.88 -1.26 -2.51
CA GLU A 70 -19.14 -1.81 -3.04
C GLU A 70 -20.37 -1.27 -2.30
N ARG A 71 -20.27 -1.11 -0.97
CA ARG A 71 -21.33 -0.52 -0.14
C ARG A 71 -21.60 0.96 -0.40
N ARG A 72 -20.62 1.71 -0.91
CA ARG A 72 -20.77 3.15 -1.21
C ARG A 72 -21.38 3.39 -2.59
N GLN A 73 -21.37 2.38 -3.46
CA GLN A 73 -21.89 2.46 -4.82
C GLN A 73 -23.37 2.02 -4.92
N HIS A 74 -23.93 1.46 -3.85
CA HIS A 74 -25.36 1.22 -3.65
C HIS A 74 -25.95 2.31 -2.76
#